data_AF-A0A1V9ZP91-F1
#
_entry.id   AF-A0A1V9ZP91-F1
#
_cell.length_a   1.000
_cell.length_b   1.000
_cell.length_c   1.000
_cell.angle_alpha   90.00
_cell.angle_beta   90.00
_cell.angle_gamma   90.00
#
_symmetry.space_group_name_H-M   'P 1'
#
loop_
_entity.id
_entity.type
_entity.pdbx_description
1 polymer ?
#
loop_
_entity_poly.entity_id
_entity_poly.type
_entity_poly.pdbx_seq_one_letter_code
_entity_poly.pdbx_strand_id
1 'polypeptide(L)'
;MKSPALSGVTPRGHINRLSLRHDDEHPWQKSQPSLTDSCLGLPTIAQKKIKPSVWESIVQSLIYGIINSILTIPCMYGYAAIIFSHSDFTTFMPALAKLVLLSSVVHQIMFTMMSALPFAIGQVQDAGLIFLSAMATSICNSLGEQVPLEAKVTTVLVTIGISTATLGMTLVAIGKFKLAGLVSYLPMPVVGGYLAFIGLFCLFAGLSLCTGLVINSIGSMAQLFTWHNAILCLPGIVGGYIFLLVSQKFDNSFALPSVIVGVPILFFFVLYGFGYNLDDAREFGWVAPLAPAAGFSEMFSLFSFEHVHWSVLPSQFTTWIGMTFVVAFSSSLDVAAIEMDMGAQLDINHELKCVGWSNFVS
;
A
#
# COMPACT_ATOMS: atom_id res chain seq x y z
N MET A 1 17.43 68.28 -15.06
CA MET A 1 18.40 69.40 -14.99
C MET A 1 19.17 69.27 -13.67
N LYS A 2 20.51 69.18 -13.78
CA LYS A 2 21.55 69.33 -12.74
C LYS A 2 21.61 68.33 -11.57
N SER A 3 22.60 67.44 -11.69
CA SER A 3 23.46 67.01 -10.57
C SER A 3 24.39 68.17 -10.17
N PRO A 4 24.96 68.16 -8.94
CA PRO A 4 26.40 67.93 -8.87
C PRO A 4 26.86 67.05 -7.69
N ALA A 5 28.01 66.42 -7.90
CA ALA A 5 28.79 65.65 -6.94
C ALA A 5 29.58 66.54 -5.96
N LEU A 6 29.97 66.00 -4.79
CA LEU A 6 31.37 65.84 -4.37
C LEU A 6 31.54 65.23 -2.95
N SER A 7 32.50 64.31 -2.89
CA SER A 7 33.45 63.98 -1.81
C SER A 7 32.99 63.45 -0.44
N GLY A 8 33.29 62.17 -0.20
CA GLY A 8 34.42 61.80 0.66
C GLY A 8 34.11 61.31 2.09
N VAL A 9 34.90 60.31 2.49
CA VAL A 9 35.15 59.78 3.85
C VAL A 9 34.32 58.56 4.28
N THR A 10 34.95 57.40 4.16
CA THR A 10 34.63 56.18 4.91
C THR A 10 35.07 56.30 6.37
N PRO A 11 34.32 55.68 7.30
CA PRO A 11 35.01 54.82 8.26
C PRO A 11 34.35 53.44 8.42
N ARG A 12 35.23 52.47 8.66
CA ARG A 12 34.98 51.05 8.93
C ARG A 12 33.95 50.86 10.05
N GLY A 13 32.89 50.13 9.77
CA GLY A 13 32.00 49.51 10.75
C GLY A 13 31.86 48.03 10.45
N HIS A 14 32.24 47.18 11.42
CA HIS A 14 32.16 45.73 11.37
C HIS A 14 30.75 45.24 11.00
N ILE A 15 30.61 44.60 9.84
CA ILE A 15 29.48 43.72 9.55
C ILE A 15 29.99 42.29 9.70
N ASN A 16 29.51 41.60 10.73
CA ASN A 16 29.65 40.17 10.89
C ASN A 16 29.08 39.48 9.63
N ARG A 17 29.96 39.08 8.70
CA ARG A 17 29.63 38.04 7.73
C ARG A 17 29.47 36.75 8.53
N LEU A 18 28.22 36.38 8.78
CA LEU A 18 27.85 35.00 9.03
C LEU A 18 28.48 34.15 7.92
N SER A 19 29.42 33.30 8.32
CA SER A 19 30.04 32.30 7.46
C SER A 19 28.94 31.39 6.94
N LEU A 20 28.59 31.53 5.67
CA LEU A 20 27.85 30.51 4.93
C LEU A 20 28.73 29.26 4.94
N ARG A 21 28.29 28.26 5.70
CA ARG A 21 28.85 26.92 5.76
C ARG A 21 28.77 26.34 4.35
N HIS A 22 29.91 25.91 3.82
CA HIS A 22 30.08 25.49 2.44
C HIS A 22 29.72 24.01 2.26
N ASP A 23 28.54 23.59 2.74
CA ASP A 23 28.17 22.16 2.80
C ASP A 23 26.75 21.84 2.28
N ASP A 24 26.06 22.78 1.61
CA ASP A 24 24.74 22.55 1.03
C ASP A 24 24.81 22.48 -0.51
N GLU A 25 25.48 21.46 -1.04
CA GLU A 25 25.35 21.12 -2.47
C GLU A 25 24.09 20.28 -2.70
N HIS A 26 23.16 20.81 -3.49
CA HIS A 26 21.93 20.11 -3.89
C HIS A 26 22.26 18.86 -4.74
N PRO A 27 21.46 17.76 -4.67
CA PRO A 27 21.73 16.51 -5.39
C PRO A 27 21.94 16.69 -6.90
N TRP A 28 21.27 17.66 -7.51
CA TRP A 28 21.34 18.00 -8.93
C TRP A 28 22.70 18.58 -9.37
N GLN A 29 23.49 19.14 -8.43
CA GLN A 29 24.83 19.67 -8.72
C GLN A 29 25.88 18.55 -8.80
N LYS A 30 25.71 17.45 -8.06
CA LYS A 30 26.59 16.26 -8.17
C LYS A 30 26.45 15.51 -9.49
N SER A 31 25.33 15.68 -10.18
CA SER A 31 25.04 15.06 -11.49
C SER A 31 25.48 15.89 -12.70
N GLN A 32 25.96 17.12 -12.51
CA GLN A 32 26.53 17.89 -13.62
C GLN A 32 28.00 17.48 -13.83
N PRO A 33 28.41 17.10 -15.05
CA PRO A 33 29.83 16.88 -15.31
C PRO A 33 30.57 18.18 -14.99
N SER A 34 31.61 18.07 -14.16
CA SER A 34 32.44 19.22 -13.82
C SER A 34 32.96 19.84 -15.12
N LEU A 35 32.79 21.15 -15.29
CA LEU A 35 33.26 21.88 -16.49
C LEU A 35 34.77 21.72 -16.71
N THR A 36 35.51 21.25 -15.69
CA THR A 36 36.93 20.92 -15.73
C THR A 36 37.25 19.63 -16.50
N ASP A 37 36.35 18.64 -16.54
CA ASP A 37 36.65 17.34 -17.18
C ASP A 37 36.54 17.38 -18.72
N SER A 38 35.73 18.30 -19.26
CA SER A 38 35.49 18.40 -20.71
C SER A 38 36.63 19.09 -21.48
N CYS A 39 37.52 19.83 -20.79
CA CYS A 39 38.62 20.56 -21.45
C CYS A 39 39.93 19.77 -21.55
N LEU A 40 40.09 18.66 -20.83
CA LEU A 40 41.36 17.95 -20.71
C LEU A 40 41.52 16.71 -21.61
N GLY A 41 40.50 16.34 -22.40
CA GLY A 41 40.61 15.21 -23.34
C GLY A 41 41.01 13.88 -22.67
N LEU A 42 40.86 13.76 -21.36
CA LEU A 42 41.16 12.55 -20.63
C LEU A 42 40.05 11.54 -20.93
N PRO A 43 40.37 10.31 -21.36
CA PRO A 43 39.36 9.29 -21.57
C PRO A 43 38.66 9.05 -20.24
N THR A 44 37.37 9.37 -20.19
CA THR A 44 36.51 8.97 -19.09
C THR A 44 36.61 7.46 -19.03
N ILE A 45 37.25 6.92 -17.99
CA ILE A 45 37.32 5.48 -17.77
C ILE A 45 35.88 5.06 -17.51
N ALA A 46 35.19 4.62 -18.57
CA ALA A 46 33.90 4.00 -18.46
C ALA A 46 34.07 2.80 -17.53
N GLN A 47 33.67 2.96 -16.27
CA GLN A 47 33.66 1.87 -15.31
C GLN A 47 32.74 0.80 -15.91
N LYS A 48 33.35 -0.23 -16.47
CA LYS A 48 32.66 -1.40 -17.00
C LYS A 48 32.00 -2.06 -15.79
N LYS A 49 30.71 -1.76 -15.54
CA LYS A 49 29.91 -2.44 -14.51
C LYS A 49 30.06 -3.95 -14.77
N ILE A 50 30.81 -4.61 -13.89
CA ILE A 50 31.04 -6.05 -13.96
C ILE A 50 29.65 -6.68 -13.81
N LYS A 51 29.22 -7.48 -14.79
CA LYS A 51 27.96 -8.20 -14.68
C LYS A 51 28.08 -9.12 -13.45
N PRO A 52 27.14 -9.02 -12.48
CA PRO A 52 27.18 -9.87 -11.30
C PRO A 52 27.18 -11.34 -11.72
N SER A 53 27.85 -12.18 -10.93
CA SER A 53 27.79 -13.61 -11.15
C SER A 53 26.33 -14.10 -11.05
N VAL A 54 26.00 -15.20 -11.74
CA VAL A 54 24.64 -15.77 -11.68
C VAL A 54 24.22 -16.04 -10.22
N TRP A 55 25.17 -16.46 -9.40
CA TRP A 55 24.98 -16.70 -7.96
C TRP A 55 24.66 -15.41 -7.20
N GLU A 56 25.40 -14.32 -7.43
CA GLU A 56 25.12 -13.01 -6.81
C GLU A 56 23.72 -12.52 -7.16
N SER A 57 23.31 -12.64 -8.42
CA SER A 57 21.96 -12.25 -8.86
C SER A 57 20.88 -13.08 -8.17
N ILE A 58 21.07 -14.40 -8.02
CA ILE A 58 20.12 -15.27 -7.32
C ILE A 58 20.02 -14.88 -5.84
N VAL A 59 21.16 -14.68 -5.18
CA VAL A 59 21.21 -14.30 -3.76
C VAL A 59 20.54 -12.94 -3.55
N GLN A 60 20.81 -11.95 -4.40
CA GLN A 60 20.17 -10.64 -4.33
C GLN A 60 18.66 -10.75 -4.52
N SER A 61 18.18 -11.47 -5.54
CA SER A 61 16.75 -11.68 -5.78
C SER A 61 16.06 -12.39 -4.61
N LEU A 62 16.71 -13.38 -3.99
CA LEU A 62 16.19 -14.05 -2.79
C LEU A 62 16.08 -13.10 -1.61
N ILE A 63 17.10 -12.26 -1.37
CA ILE A 63 17.07 -11.27 -0.29
C ILE A 63 15.94 -10.26 -0.51
N TYR A 64 15.78 -9.71 -1.71
CA TYR A 64 14.67 -8.81 -2.02
C TYR A 64 13.32 -9.49 -1.90
N GLY A 65 13.20 -10.76 -2.33
CA GLY A 65 11.98 -11.54 -2.16
C GLY A 65 11.60 -11.74 -0.69
N ILE A 66 12.58 -12.02 0.18
CA ILE A 66 12.36 -12.14 1.63
C ILE A 66 11.93 -10.80 2.22
N ILE A 67 12.66 -9.72 1.90
CA ILE A 67 12.35 -8.36 2.36
C ILE A 67 10.91 -7.99 1.98
N ASN A 68 10.55 -8.17 0.71
CA ASN A 68 9.21 -7.84 0.23
C ASN A 68 8.14 -8.73 0.88
N SER A 69 8.40 -10.02 1.08
CA SER A 69 7.46 -10.92 1.76
C SER A 69 7.20 -10.50 3.22
N ILE A 70 8.24 -10.06 3.94
CA ILE A 70 8.10 -9.54 5.31
C ILE A 70 7.20 -8.30 5.32
N LEU A 71 7.33 -7.42 4.32
CA LEU A 71 6.53 -6.21 4.20
C LEU A 71 5.08 -6.52 3.79
N THR A 72 4.86 -7.43 2.82
CA THR A 72 3.56 -7.61 2.18
C THR A 72 2.62 -8.53 2.95
N ILE A 73 3.12 -9.58 3.62
CA ILE A 73 2.26 -10.56 4.33
C ILE A 73 1.38 -9.87 5.40
N PRO A 74 1.91 -9.02 6.30
CA PRO A 74 1.08 -8.29 7.26
C PRO A 74 0.07 -7.36 6.58
N CYS A 75 0.46 -6.70 5.49
CA CYS A 75 -0.45 -5.86 4.71
C CYS A 75 -1.61 -6.66 4.13
N MET A 76 -1.36 -7.85 3.57
CA MET A 76 -2.43 -8.71 3.03
C MET A 76 -3.43 -9.16 4.09
N TYR A 77 -2.96 -9.45 5.30
CA TYR A 77 -3.85 -9.74 6.43
C TYR A 77 -4.68 -8.50 6.81
N GLY A 78 -4.05 -7.32 6.88
CA GLY A 78 -4.75 -6.05 7.09
C GLY A 78 -5.81 -5.80 6.01
N TYR A 79 -5.50 -6.06 4.74
CA TYR A 79 -6.43 -5.89 3.62
C TYR A 79 -7.62 -6.84 3.72
N ALA A 80 -7.40 -8.10 4.10
CA ALA A 80 -8.49 -9.04 4.34
C ALA A 80 -9.43 -8.55 5.45
N ALA A 81 -8.89 -8.09 6.57
CA ALA A 81 -9.68 -7.55 7.67
C ALA A 81 -10.42 -6.25 7.30
N ILE A 82 -9.89 -5.44 6.37
CA ILE A 82 -10.57 -4.26 5.82
C ILE A 82 -11.73 -4.67 4.90
N ILE A 83 -11.48 -5.57 3.94
CA ILE A 83 -12.50 -6.03 2.99
C ILE A 83 -13.64 -6.74 3.74
N PHE A 84 -13.29 -7.58 4.70
CA PHE A 84 -14.21 -8.45 5.43
C PHE A 84 -14.47 -7.95 6.85
N SER A 85 -14.68 -6.64 7.01
CA SER A 85 -14.87 -6.01 8.33
C SER A 85 -16.25 -6.26 8.96
N HIS A 86 -17.21 -6.79 8.20
CA HIS A 86 -18.56 -7.09 8.72
C HIS A 86 -18.53 -8.28 9.69
N SER A 87 -19.36 -8.23 10.75
CA SER A 87 -19.40 -9.27 11.80
C SER A 87 -19.63 -10.68 11.28
N ASP A 88 -20.41 -10.81 10.20
CA ASP A 88 -20.72 -12.08 9.53
C ASP A 88 -19.48 -12.83 9.02
N PHE A 89 -18.33 -12.16 8.85
CA PHE A 89 -17.09 -12.79 8.37
C PHE A 89 -16.17 -13.31 9.48
N THR A 90 -16.48 -13.03 10.75
CA THR A 90 -15.56 -13.27 11.88
C THR A 90 -15.07 -14.72 11.95
N THR A 91 -15.98 -15.69 11.76
CA THR A 91 -15.66 -17.13 11.77
C THR A 91 -14.91 -17.61 10.53
N PHE A 92 -15.05 -16.89 9.41
CA PHE A 92 -14.44 -17.22 8.11
C PHE A 92 -13.11 -16.48 7.87
N MET A 93 -12.74 -15.54 8.72
CA MET A 93 -11.56 -14.69 8.57
C MET A 93 -10.26 -15.46 8.27
N PRO A 94 -9.96 -16.61 8.91
CA PRO A 94 -8.76 -17.38 8.57
C PRO A 94 -8.74 -17.88 7.11
N ALA A 95 -9.89 -18.26 6.56
CA ALA A 95 -10.01 -18.69 5.16
C ALA A 95 -9.95 -17.49 4.21
N LEU A 96 -10.65 -16.40 4.55
CA LEU A 96 -10.69 -15.17 3.76
C LEU A 96 -9.32 -14.50 3.66
N ALA A 97 -8.55 -14.43 4.75
CA ALA A 97 -7.20 -13.91 4.74
C ALA A 97 -6.26 -14.71 3.82
N LYS A 98 -6.42 -16.03 3.80
CA LYS A 98 -5.65 -16.90 2.90
C LYS A 98 -6.05 -16.72 1.44
N LEU A 99 -7.32 -16.42 1.14
CA LEU A 99 -7.76 -16.08 -0.21
C LEU A 99 -7.12 -14.77 -0.71
N VAL A 100 -7.04 -13.74 0.14
CA VAL A 100 -6.35 -12.48 -0.21
C VAL A 100 -4.85 -12.71 -0.42
N LEU A 101 -4.21 -13.54 0.42
CA LEU A 101 -2.82 -13.94 0.21
C LEU A 101 -2.63 -14.70 -1.10
N LEU A 102 -3.55 -15.61 -1.45
CA LEU A 102 -3.51 -16.33 -2.73
C LEU A 102 -3.65 -15.37 -3.91
N SER A 103 -4.58 -14.42 -3.86
CA SER A 103 -4.74 -13.36 -4.86
C SER A 103 -3.44 -12.57 -5.04
N SER A 104 -2.76 -12.19 -3.94
CA SER A 104 -1.44 -11.55 -3.99
C SER A 104 -0.37 -12.40 -4.69
N VAL A 105 -0.33 -13.71 -4.44
CA VAL A 105 0.58 -14.62 -5.16
C VAL A 105 0.28 -14.62 -6.66
N VAL A 106 -1.00 -14.65 -7.05
CA VAL A 106 -1.41 -14.58 -8.46
C VAL A 106 -0.98 -13.25 -9.08
N HIS A 107 -1.18 -12.13 -8.39
CA HIS A 107 -0.69 -10.83 -8.84
C HIS A 107 0.82 -10.85 -9.07
N GLN A 108 1.62 -11.36 -8.13
CA GLN A 108 3.07 -11.41 -8.28
C GLN A 108 3.50 -12.29 -9.46
N ILE A 109 2.85 -13.44 -9.68
CA ILE A 109 3.11 -14.31 -10.84
C ILE A 109 2.85 -13.55 -12.14
N MET A 110 1.71 -12.88 -12.24
CA MET A 110 1.32 -12.11 -13.42
C MET A 110 2.30 -10.97 -13.71
N PHE A 111 2.72 -10.23 -12.69
CA PHE A 111 3.73 -9.18 -12.83
C PHE A 111 5.10 -9.73 -13.24
N THR A 112 5.52 -10.85 -12.67
CA THR A 112 6.80 -11.52 -13.03
C THR A 112 6.80 -11.96 -14.50
N MET A 113 5.63 -12.34 -15.04
CA MET A 113 5.51 -12.80 -16.43
C MET A 113 5.32 -11.67 -17.44
N MET A 114 4.68 -10.56 -17.05
CA MET A 114 4.16 -9.56 -17.99
C MET A 114 4.74 -8.16 -17.86
N SER A 115 5.21 -7.77 -16.66
CA SER A 115 5.75 -6.42 -16.45
C SER A 115 7.07 -6.24 -17.19
N ALA A 116 7.31 -5.03 -17.71
CA ALA A 116 8.60 -4.66 -18.26
C ALA A 116 9.64 -4.32 -17.17
N LEU A 117 9.18 -4.18 -15.91
CA LEU A 117 10.02 -3.83 -14.78
C LEU A 117 10.64 -5.09 -14.15
N PRO A 118 11.98 -5.24 -14.12
CA PRO A 118 12.63 -6.43 -13.58
C PRO A 118 12.50 -6.58 -12.05
N PHE A 119 12.06 -5.53 -11.36
CA PHE A 119 11.85 -5.48 -9.91
C PHE A 119 10.37 -5.27 -9.55
N ALA A 120 9.44 -5.53 -10.48
CA ALA A 120 8.03 -5.29 -10.25
C ALA A 120 7.46 -6.14 -9.11
N ILE A 121 6.70 -5.48 -8.23
CA ILE A 121 6.01 -6.12 -7.11
C ILE A 121 4.51 -6.07 -7.41
N GLY A 122 3.92 -7.20 -7.73
CA GLY A 122 2.49 -7.35 -7.95
C GLY A 122 1.80 -7.75 -6.66
N GLN A 123 0.89 -6.93 -6.16
CA GLN A 123 0.13 -7.16 -4.93
C GLN A 123 -1.32 -6.69 -5.09
N VAL A 124 -2.19 -7.08 -4.15
CA VAL A 124 -3.53 -6.50 -4.03
C VAL A 124 -3.39 -5.00 -3.73
N GLN A 125 -4.14 -4.15 -4.42
CA GLN A 125 -4.00 -2.70 -4.31
C GLN A 125 -4.91 -2.12 -3.21
N ASP A 126 -4.38 -1.21 -2.42
CA ASP A 126 -5.07 -0.54 -1.30
C ASP A 126 -6.24 0.36 -1.77
N ALA A 127 -6.07 1.01 -2.92
CA ALA A 127 -7.07 1.89 -3.53
C ALA A 127 -8.45 1.23 -3.74
N GLY A 128 -8.48 -0.09 -4.01
CA GLY A 128 -9.71 -0.84 -4.23
C GLY A 128 -10.41 -1.30 -2.95
N LEU A 129 -9.69 -1.38 -1.82
CA LEU A 129 -10.15 -2.06 -0.61
C LEU A 129 -11.41 -1.43 -0.02
N ILE A 130 -11.52 -0.10 -0.06
CA ILE A 130 -12.70 0.59 0.48
C ILE A 130 -13.97 0.21 -0.30
N PHE A 131 -13.86 0.08 -1.62
CA PHE A 131 -14.99 -0.28 -2.46
C PHE A 131 -15.35 -1.75 -2.28
N LEU A 132 -14.36 -2.64 -2.19
CA LEU A 132 -14.57 -4.05 -1.89
C LEU A 132 -15.25 -4.24 -0.52
N SER A 133 -14.79 -3.52 0.50
CA SER A 133 -15.38 -3.51 1.85
C SER A 133 -16.81 -2.97 1.85
N ALA A 134 -17.06 -1.89 1.13
CA ALA A 134 -18.39 -1.32 0.97
C ALA A 134 -19.35 -2.29 0.26
N MET A 135 -18.92 -2.97 -0.79
CA MET A 135 -19.71 -4.00 -1.47
C MET A 135 -19.98 -5.20 -0.56
N ALA A 136 -18.96 -5.71 0.14
CA ALA A 136 -19.11 -6.82 1.08
C ALA A 136 -20.15 -6.49 2.17
N THR A 137 -20.02 -5.31 2.79
CA THR A 137 -20.92 -4.82 3.82
C THR A 137 -22.33 -4.58 3.28
N SER A 138 -22.46 -3.98 2.10
CA SER A 138 -23.75 -3.73 1.45
C SER A 138 -24.50 -5.04 1.17
N ILE A 139 -23.79 -6.07 0.72
CA ILE A 139 -24.38 -7.39 0.42
C ILE A 139 -24.87 -8.05 1.71
N CYS A 140 -24.03 -8.12 2.76
CA CYS A 140 -24.42 -8.68 4.06
C CYS A 140 -25.67 -8.00 4.62
N ASN A 141 -25.71 -6.67 4.58
CA ASN A 141 -26.85 -5.88 5.04
C ASN A 141 -28.11 -6.11 4.20
N SER A 142 -27.96 -6.25 2.88
CA SER A 142 -29.10 -6.46 1.96
C SER A 142 -29.73 -7.84 2.10
N LEU A 143 -28.93 -8.87 2.38
CA LEU A 143 -29.41 -10.24 2.58
C LEU A 143 -30.08 -10.43 3.96
N GLY A 144 -29.77 -9.56 4.93
CA GLY A 144 -30.37 -9.59 6.27
C GLY A 144 -30.01 -10.84 7.07
N GLU A 145 -30.61 -11.02 8.25
CA GLU A 145 -30.26 -12.11 9.17
C GLU A 145 -30.84 -13.48 8.79
N GLN A 146 -31.83 -13.53 7.90
CA GLN A 146 -32.52 -14.78 7.55
C GLN A 146 -31.71 -15.67 6.59
N VAL A 147 -30.74 -15.10 5.88
CA VAL A 147 -29.89 -15.85 4.94
C VAL A 147 -28.72 -16.47 5.72
N PRO A 148 -28.41 -17.77 5.51
CA PRO A 148 -27.27 -18.43 6.14
C PRO A 148 -25.94 -17.70 5.88
N LEU A 149 -25.05 -17.70 6.87
CA LEU A 149 -23.76 -16.99 6.78
C LEU A 149 -22.93 -17.48 5.58
N GLU A 150 -22.92 -18.79 5.33
CA GLU A 150 -22.19 -19.41 4.23
C GLU A 150 -22.67 -18.87 2.87
N ALA A 151 -23.98 -18.67 2.70
CA ALA A 151 -24.55 -18.11 1.47
C ALA A 151 -24.19 -16.63 1.32
N LYS A 152 -24.12 -15.87 2.42
CA LYS A 152 -23.65 -14.46 2.38
C LYS A 152 -22.19 -14.38 1.98
N VAL A 153 -21.31 -15.15 2.63
CA VAL A 153 -19.87 -15.18 2.33
C VAL A 153 -19.65 -15.58 0.88
N THR A 154 -20.33 -16.62 0.42
CA THR A 154 -20.28 -17.08 -0.97
C THR A 154 -20.71 -15.99 -1.94
N THR A 155 -21.84 -15.33 -1.67
CA THR A 155 -22.37 -14.24 -2.51
C THR A 155 -21.36 -13.08 -2.59
N VAL A 156 -20.76 -12.70 -1.46
CA VAL A 156 -19.75 -11.64 -1.39
C VAL A 156 -18.50 -11.99 -2.20
N LEU A 157 -17.95 -13.19 -1.99
CA LEU A 157 -16.75 -13.64 -2.70
C LEU A 157 -16.95 -13.70 -4.22
N VAL A 158 -18.09 -14.24 -4.67
CA VAL A 158 -18.42 -14.28 -6.09
C VAL A 158 -18.63 -12.87 -6.66
N THR A 159 -19.31 -11.99 -5.92
CA THR A 159 -19.54 -10.61 -6.37
C THR A 159 -18.24 -9.82 -6.47
N ILE A 160 -17.37 -9.92 -5.46
CA ILE A 160 -16.06 -9.27 -5.45
C ILE A 160 -15.17 -9.86 -6.56
N GLY A 161 -15.14 -11.18 -6.73
CA GLY A 161 -14.38 -11.83 -7.81
C GLY A 161 -14.81 -11.35 -9.20
N ILE A 162 -16.11 -11.31 -9.48
CA ILE A 162 -16.64 -10.75 -10.74
C ILE A 162 -16.26 -9.26 -10.88
N SER A 163 -16.37 -8.50 -9.79
CA SER A 163 -16.05 -7.07 -9.78
C SER A 163 -14.59 -6.79 -10.08
N THR A 164 -13.67 -7.54 -9.46
CA THR A 164 -12.22 -7.45 -9.70
C THR A 164 -11.87 -7.91 -11.10
N ALA A 165 -12.46 -9.00 -11.59
CA ALA A 165 -12.21 -9.50 -12.94
C ALA A 165 -12.67 -8.51 -14.03
N THR A 166 -13.87 -7.96 -13.88
CA THR A 166 -14.42 -6.97 -14.82
C THR A 166 -13.68 -5.63 -14.74
N LEU A 167 -13.20 -5.22 -13.56
CA LEU A 167 -12.29 -4.10 -13.41
C LEU A 167 -10.99 -4.37 -14.16
N GLY A 168 -10.40 -5.55 -13.99
CA GLY A 168 -9.17 -5.96 -14.66
C GLY A 168 -9.29 -5.87 -16.19
N MET A 169 -10.39 -6.40 -16.74
CA MET A 169 -10.70 -6.26 -18.17
C MET A 169 -10.84 -4.80 -18.62
N THR A 170 -11.41 -3.95 -17.76
CA THR A 170 -11.52 -2.51 -18.03
C THR A 170 -10.15 -1.84 -18.08
N LEU A 171 -9.24 -2.17 -17.17
CA LEU A 171 -7.85 -1.68 -17.19
C LEU A 171 -7.09 -2.15 -18.43
N VAL A 172 -7.26 -3.42 -18.82
CA VAL A 172 -6.71 -3.95 -20.07
C VAL A 172 -7.24 -3.16 -21.27
N ALA A 173 -8.54 -2.84 -21.29
CA ALA A 173 -9.14 -2.03 -22.34
C ALA A 173 -8.55 -0.60 -22.36
N ILE A 174 -8.45 0.07 -21.21
CA ILE A 174 -7.85 1.41 -21.08
C ILE A 174 -6.42 1.41 -21.64
N GLY A 175 -5.58 0.46 -21.22
CA GLY A 175 -4.22 0.34 -21.74
C GLY A 175 -4.17 -0.01 -23.23
N LYS A 176 -5.05 -0.89 -23.72
CA LYS A 176 -5.12 -1.24 -25.14
C LYS A 176 -5.52 -0.06 -26.03
N PHE A 177 -6.46 0.76 -25.58
CA PHE A 177 -6.91 1.96 -26.30
C PHE A 177 -6.01 3.18 -26.06
N LYS A 178 -4.89 3.01 -25.35
CA LYS A 178 -3.93 4.07 -25.00
C LYS A 178 -4.55 5.24 -24.23
N LEU A 179 -5.53 4.91 -23.38
CA LEU A 179 -6.28 5.87 -22.58
C LEU A 179 -5.62 6.17 -21.23
N ALA A 180 -4.48 5.55 -20.90
CA ALA A 180 -3.78 5.83 -19.63
C ALA A 180 -3.33 7.30 -19.51
N GLY A 181 -3.04 7.95 -20.64
CA GLY A 181 -2.75 9.39 -20.69
C GLY A 181 -3.91 10.28 -20.21
N LEU A 182 -5.12 9.74 -20.06
CA LEU A 182 -6.24 10.48 -19.46
C LEU A 182 -5.98 10.85 -18.00
N VAL A 183 -5.19 10.04 -17.29
CA VAL A 183 -4.84 10.30 -15.89
C VAL A 183 -4.06 11.61 -15.75
N SER A 184 -3.23 11.97 -16.73
CA SER A 184 -2.48 13.22 -16.73
C SER A 184 -3.36 14.48 -16.86
N TYR A 185 -4.64 14.34 -17.25
CA TYR A 185 -5.58 15.46 -17.30
C TYR A 185 -6.31 15.70 -15.98
N LEU A 186 -6.13 14.85 -14.97
CA LEU A 186 -6.80 15.04 -13.69
C LEU A 186 -6.23 16.26 -12.97
N PRO A 187 -7.09 17.20 -12.53
CA PRO A 187 -6.63 18.37 -11.81
C PRO A 187 -5.90 17.96 -10.52
N MET A 188 -4.77 18.60 -10.22
CA MET A 188 -4.02 18.38 -8.98
C MET A 188 -4.87 18.40 -7.70
N PRO A 189 -5.92 19.25 -7.57
CA PRO A 189 -6.83 19.20 -6.43
C PRO A 189 -7.58 17.87 -6.27
N VAL A 190 -7.93 17.20 -7.38
CA VAL A 190 -8.61 15.88 -7.35
C VAL A 190 -7.63 14.83 -6.85
N VAL A 191 -6.39 14.84 -7.35
CA VAL A 191 -5.32 13.95 -6.92
C VAL A 191 -5.05 14.11 -5.41
N GLY A 192 -4.89 15.36 -4.95
CA GLY A 192 -4.64 15.67 -3.56
C GLY A 192 -5.79 15.27 -2.63
N GLY A 193 -7.05 15.53 -3.03
CA GLY A 193 -8.22 15.13 -2.25
C GLY A 193 -8.36 13.61 -2.13
N TYR A 194 -8.09 12.88 -3.22
CA TYR A 194 -8.07 11.42 -3.23
C TYR A 194 -6.99 10.85 -2.30
N LEU A 195 -5.74 11.31 -2.41
CA LEU A 195 -4.63 10.86 -1.56
C LEU A 195 -4.89 11.17 -0.08
N ALA A 196 -5.45 12.34 0.22
CA ALA A 196 -5.84 12.71 1.59
C ALA A 196 -6.92 11.77 2.14
N PHE A 197 -7.90 11.39 1.31
CA PHE A 197 -8.94 10.44 1.71
C PHE A 197 -8.39 9.03 1.93
N ILE A 198 -7.50 8.53 1.07
CA ILE A 198 -6.84 7.23 1.30
C ILE A 198 -6.05 7.24 2.61
N GLY A 199 -5.28 8.30 2.88
CA GLY A 199 -4.55 8.43 4.14
C GLY A 199 -5.47 8.36 5.36
N LEU A 200 -6.61 9.07 5.31
CA LEU A 200 -7.63 9.03 6.37
C LEU A 200 -8.29 7.65 6.50
N PHE A 201 -8.59 7.01 5.38
CA PHE A 201 -9.16 5.66 5.33
C PHE A 201 -8.20 4.64 5.95
N CYS A 202 -6.93 4.65 5.57
CA CYS A 202 -5.91 3.76 6.13
C CYS A 202 -5.71 4.02 7.63
N LEU A 203 -5.80 5.27 8.09
CA LEU A 203 -5.75 5.59 9.51
C LEU A 203 -6.92 4.95 10.27
N PHE A 204 -8.16 5.14 9.79
CA PHE A 204 -9.33 4.53 10.44
C PHE A 204 -9.33 3.01 10.34
N ALA A 205 -8.92 2.43 9.20
CA ALA A 205 -8.73 1.00 9.06
C ALA A 205 -7.70 0.46 10.07
N GLY A 206 -6.58 1.15 10.25
CA GLY A 206 -5.56 0.78 11.25
C GLY A 206 -6.07 0.85 12.68
N LEU A 207 -6.84 1.88 13.04
CA LEU A 207 -7.47 2.01 14.37
C LEU A 207 -8.55 0.94 14.59
N SER A 208 -9.32 0.60 13.55
CA SER A 208 -10.27 -0.51 13.54
C SER A 208 -9.56 -1.83 13.81
N LEU A 209 -8.43 -2.09 13.17
CA LEU A 209 -7.60 -3.28 13.40
C LEU A 209 -7.05 -3.35 14.84
N CYS A 210 -6.68 -2.21 15.44
CA CYS A 210 -6.18 -2.18 16.81
C CYS A 210 -7.28 -2.51 17.85
N THR A 211 -8.52 -2.13 17.57
CA THR A 211 -9.62 -2.18 18.55
C THR A 211 -10.65 -3.29 18.27
N GLY A 212 -10.63 -3.87 17.07
CA GLY A 212 -11.67 -4.77 16.59
C GLY A 212 -13.02 -4.09 16.29
N LEU A 213 -13.09 -2.76 16.33
CA LEU A 213 -14.31 -1.99 16.10
C LEU A 213 -14.45 -1.54 14.65
N VAL A 214 -15.64 -1.72 14.08
CA VAL A 214 -15.97 -1.16 12.76
C VAL A 214 -16.23 0.34 12.87
N ILE A 215 -15.27 1.16 12.45
CA ILE A 215 -15.38 2.63 12.47
C ILE A 215 -16.10 3.10 11.20
N ASN A 216 -17.41 3.30 11.29
CA ASN A 216 -18.25 3.73 10.16
C ASN A 216 -19.10 4.97 10.44
N SER A 217 -19.08 5.48 11.67
CA SER A 217 -19.91 6.58 12.13
C SER A 217 -19.21 7.45 13.18
N ILE A 218 -19.65 8.70 13.34
CA ILE A 218 -19.15 9.61 14.38
C ILE A 218 -19.32 8.97 15.78
N GLY A 219 -20.41 8.22 15.98
CA GLY A 219 -20.64 7.46 17.22
C GLY A 219 -19.59 6.37 17.46
N SER A 220 -19.28 5.56 16.45
CA SER A 220 -18.19 4.56 16.56
C SER A 220 -16.82 5.21 16.77
N MET A 221 -16.58 6.39 16.20
CA MET A 221 -15.34 7.13 16.42
C MET A 221 -15.20 7.61 17.88
N ALA A 222 -16.30 7.99 18.53
CA ALA A 222 -16.29 8.33 19.95
C ALA A 222 -15.91 7.14 20.84
N GLN A 223 -16.22 5.90 20.43
CA GLN A 223 -15.85 4.70 21.17
C GLN A 223 -14.33 4.46 21.19
N LEU A 224 -13.57 4.98 20.22
CA LEU A 224 -12.11 4.91 20.21
C LEU A 224 -11.47 5.68 21.37
N PHE A 225 -12.13 6.72 21.86
CA PHE A 225 -11.66 7.53 22.98
C PHE A 225 -11.98 6.93 24.35
N THR A 226 -12.59 5.75 24.40
CA THR A 226 -12.69 5.00 25.66
C THR A 226 -11.30 4.58 26.12
N TRP A 227 -11.09 4.58 27.44
CA TRP A 227 -9.78 4.28 28.03
C TRP A 227 -9.20 2.95 27.55
N HIS A 228 -10.05 1.92 27.41
CA HIS A 228 -9.66 0.60 26.92
C HIS A 228 -9.18 0.64 25.45
N ASN A 229 -9.97 1.22 24.54
CA ASN A 229 -9.63 1.27 23.12
C ASN A 229 -8.45 2.20 22.83
N ALA A 230 -8.31 3.29 23.58
CA ALA A 230 -7.17 4.18 23.47
C ALA A 230 -5.85 3.46 23.81
N ILE A 231 -5.88 2.58 24.83
CA ILE A 231 -4.73 1.73 25.19
C ILE A 231 -4.43 0.72 24.08
N LEU A 232 -5.45 0.06 23.51
CA LEU A 232 -5.27 -0.89 22.41
C LEU A 232 -4.67 -0.24 21.15
N CYS A 233 -5.01 1.02 20.86
CA CYS A 233 -4.43 1.78 19.75
C CYS A 233 -2.96 2.18 19.96
N LEU A 234 -2.48 2.23 21.21
CA LEU A 234 -1.18 2.82 21.53
C LEU A 234 -0.01 2.09 20.85
N PRO A 235 0.09 0.75 20.86
CA PRO A 235 1.16 0.06 20.13
C PRO A 235 1.09 0.26 18.62
N GLY A 236 -0.12 0.36 18.05
CA GLY A 236 -0.30 0.65 16.63
C GLY A 236 0.22 2.05 16.25
N ILE A 237 -0.13 3.07 17.03
CA ILE A 237 0.34 4.45 16.83
C ILE A 237 1.84 4.56 17.03
N VAL A 238 2.37 3.99 18.11
CA VAL A 238 3.82 3.99 18.39
C VAL A 238 4.58 3.23 17.31
N GLY A 239 4.09 2.06 16.90
CA GLY A 239 4.67 1.27 15.82
C GLY A 239 4.68 2.03 14.50
N GLY A 240 3.56 2.67 14.13
CA GLY A 240 3.47 3.51 12.93
C GLY A 240 4.41 4.71 12.97
N TYR A 241 4.54 5.38 14.13
CA TYR A 241 5.48 6.48 14.30
C TYR A 241 6.94 6.04 14.18
N ILE A 242 7.30 4.91 14.80
CA ILE A 242 8.64 4.31 14.66
C ILE A 242 8.90 3.95 13.20
N PHE A 243 7.94 3.32 12.53
CA PHE A 243 8.04 2.95 11.12
C PHE A 243 8.28 4.18 10.22
N LEU A 244 7.54 5.27 10.45
CA LEU A 244 7.73 6.54 9.75
C LEU A 244 9.12 7.14 10.00
N LEU A 245 9.55 7.20 11.26
CA LEU A 245 10.88 7.73 11.61
C LEU A 245 12.00 6.92 10.97
N VAL A 246 11.87 5.59 10.94
CA VAL A 246 12.86 4.71 10.34
C VAL A 246 12.90 4.91 8.82
N SER A 247 11.73 4.97 8.18
CA SER A 247 11.57 5.23 6.74
C SER A 247 12.24 6.53 6.29
N GLN A 248 12.17 7.59 7.11
CA GLN A 248 12.72 8.90 6.76
C GLN A 248 14.21 9.07 7.07
N LYS A 249 14.75 8.33 8.03
CA LYS A 249 16.11 8.57 8.56
C LYS A 249 17.15 7.53 8.15
N PHE A 250 16.72 6.34 7.72
CA PHE A 250 17.65 5.23 7.45
C PHE A 250 17.52 4.73 6.01
N ASP A 251 18.57 4.92 5.22
CA ASP A 251 18.69 4.42 3.85
C ASP A 251 19.24 2.97 3.80
N ASN A 252 18.74 2.09 4.68
CA ASN A 252 19.15 0.69 4.71
C ASN A 252 17.97 -0.21 4.31
N SER A 253 18.19 -1.10 3.33
CA SER A 253 17.18 -2.04 2.82
C SER A 253 16.56 -2.95 3.89
N PHE A 254 17.25 -3.19 5.01
CA PHE A 254 16.74 -3.99 6.13
C PHE A 254 16.06 -3.15 7.22
N ALA A 255 16.07 -1.82 7.14
CA ALA A 255 15.54 -0.96 8.19
C ALA A 255 14.04 -1.17 8.41
N LEU A 256 13.23 -1.09 7.33
CA LEU A 256 11.78 -1.29 7.42
C LEU A 256 11.37 -2.72 7.81
N PRO A 257 11.93 -3.79 7.19
CA PRO A 257 11.66 -5.16 7.63
C PRO A 257 11.98 -5.41 9.10
N SER A 258 13.07 -4.81 9.61
CA SER A 258 13.48 -4.98 11.01
C SER A 258 12.45 -4.40 11.98
N VAL A 259 11.79 -3.30 11.63
CA VAL A 259 10.70 -2.74 12.44
C VAL A 259 9.50 -3.68 12.43
N ILE A 260 9.09 -4.17 11.26
CA ILE A 260 7.93 -5.07 11.12
C ILE A 260 8.14 -6.36 11.92
N VAL A 261 9.33 -6.96 11.87
CA VAL A 261 9.65 -8.18 12.63
C VAL A 261 9.89 -7.87 14.11
N GLY A 262 10.49 -6.72 14.42
CA GLY A 262 10.81 -6.31 15.78
C GLY A 262 9.59 -6.04 16.64
N VAL A 263 8.51 -5.48 16.07
CA VAL A 263 7.28 -5.16 16.81
C VAL A 263 6.61 -6.41 17.43
N PRO A 264 6.33 -7.50 16.68
CA PRO A 264 5.83 -8.74 17.26
C PRO A 264 6.78 -9.38 18.27
N ILE A 265 8.10 -9.35 18.00
CA ILE A 265 9.10 -9.88 18.93
C ILE A 265 9.04 -9.14 20.28
N LEU A 266 9.01 -7.82 20.23
CA LEU A 266 8.86 -6.97 21.42
C LEU A 266 7.56 -7.28 22.16
N PHE A 267 6.45 -7.47 21.43
CA PHE A 267 5.16 -7.85 22.01
C PHE A 267 5.25 -9.16 22.81
N PHE A 268 5.87 -10.21 22.27
CA PHE A 268 6.05 -11.47 22.99
C PHE A 268 6.96 -11.35 24.21
N PHE A 269 8.02 -10.54 24.13
CA PHE A 269 8.88 -10.25 25.30
C PHE A 269 8.13 -9.51 26.40
N VAL A 270 7.26 -8.55 26.04
CA VAL A 270 6.41 -7.84 26.99
C VAL A 270 5.45 -8.81 27.68
N LEU A 271 4.73 -9.66 26.93
CA LEU A 271 3.85 -10.66 27.52
C LEU A 271 4.60 -11.57 28.52
N TYR A 272 5.74 -12.11 28.10
CA TYR A 272 6.57 -12.96 28.95
C TYR A 272 7.06 -12.25 30.21
N GLY A 273 7.51 -11.00 30.08
CA GLY A 273 8.03 -10.20 31.20
C GLY A 273 6.98 -9.85 32.26
N PHE A 274 5.72 -9.69 31.86
CA PHE A 274 4.59 -9.45 32.78
C PHE A 274 3.92 -10.75 33.25
N GLY A 275 4.35 -11.92 32.78
CA GLY A 275 3.76 -13.21 33.12
C GLY A 275 2.40 -13.47 32.48
N TYR A 276 2.03 -12.71 31.44
CA TYR A 276 0.81 -12.94 30.67
C TYR A 276 1.03 -14.01 29.60
N ASN A 277 0.01 -14.82 29.39
CA ASN A 277 -0.05 -15.80 28.31
C ASN A 277 -0.87 -15.23 27.11
N LEU A 278 -0.98 -16.03 26.04
CA LEU A 278 -1.74 -15.61 24.84
C LEU A 278 -3.25 -15.57 25.06
N ASP A 279 -3.79 -16.35 26.00
CA ASP A 279 -5.21 -16.33 26.34
C ASP A 279 -5.56 -15.06 27.10
N ASP A 280 -4.70 -14.61 28.02
CA ASP A 280 -4.84 -13.30 28.67
C ASP A 280 -4.82 -12.18 27.62
N ALA A 281 -3.88 -12.25 26.67
CA ALA A 281 -3.77 -11.26 25.60
C ALA A 281 -5.02 -11.22 24.71
N ARG A 282 -5.71 -12.35 24.51
CA ARG A 282 -7.01 -12.42 23.81
C ARG A 282 -8.14 -11.85 24.63
N GLU A 283 -8.19 -12.16 25.92
CA GLU A 283 -9.22 -11.65 26.84
C GLU A 283 -9.20 -10.12 26.92
N PHE A 284 -8.00 -9.53 26.93
CA PHE A 284 -7.81 -8.08 26.93
C PHE A 284 -7.89 -7.43 25.54
N GLY A 285 -8.10 -8.20 24.46
CA GLY A 285 -8.26 -7.66 23.11
C GLY A 285 -6.97 -7.31 22.35
N TRP A 286 -5.79 -7.68 22.87
CA TRP A 286 -4.51 -7.47 22.20
C TRP A 286 -4.26 -8.45 21.05
N VAL A 287 -4.88 -9.63 21.11
CA VAL A 287 -4.77 -10.69 20.10
C VAL A 287 -6.16 -11.12 19.69
N ALA A 288 -6.36 -11.35 18.40
CA ALA A 288 -7.64 -11.82 17.88
C ALA A 288 -8.07 -13.15 18.52
N PRO A 289 -9.38 -13.39 18.70
CA PRO A 289 -9.89 -14.66 19.20
C PRO A 289 -9.40 -15.86 18.39
N LEU A 290 -9.26 -17.00 19.05
CA LEU A 290 -8.96 -18.27 18.37
C LEU A 290 -10.09 -18.62 17.41
N ALA A 291 -9.78 -18.66 16.12
CA ALA A 291 -10.63 -19.23 15.09
C ALA A 291 -10.01 -20.56 14.62
N PRO A 292 -10.84 -21.56 14.24
CA PRO A 292 -10.33 -22.81 13.70
C PRO A 292 -9.46 -22.54 12.47
N ALA A 293 -8.32 -23.21 12.40
CA ALA A 293 -7.40 -23.05 11.28
C ALA A 293 -8.07 -23.58 10.01
N ALA A 294 -8.27 -22.70 9.03
CA ALA A 294 -8.88 -23.10 7.77
C ALA A 294 -7.90 -23.87 6.87
N GLY A 295 -8.30 -24.97 6.25
CA GLY A 295 -7.49 -25.67 5.23
C GLY A 295 -7.35 -24.87 3.92
N PHE A 296 -6.37 -25.20 3.07
CA PHE A 296 -6.28 -24.59 1.72
C PHE A 296 -7.49 -24.97 0.84
N SER A 297 -7.98 -26.21 0.96
CA SER A 297 -9.21 -26.68 0.30
C SER A 297 -10.47 -25.96 0.79
N GLU A 298 -10.48 -25.56 2.06
CA GLU A 298 -11.63 -24.94 2.72
C GLU A 298 -11.92 -23.54 2.17
N MET A 299 -10.88 -22.85 1.70
CA MET A 299 -11.03 -21.60 0.96
C MET A 299 -11.87 -21.77 -0.31
N PHE A 300 -11.65 -22.85 -1.06
CA PHE A 300 -12.39 -23.11 -2.29
C PHE A 300 -13.82 -23.57 -2.04
N SER A 301 -14.08 -24.23 -0.90
CA SER A 301 -15.45 -24.56 -0.51
C SER A 301 -16.32 -23.34 -0.18
N LEU A 302 -15.72 -22.16 0.02
CA LEU A 302 -16.48 -20.91 0.15
C LEU A 302 -17.11 -20.47 -1.18
N PHE A 303 -16.72 -21.05 -2.32
CA PHE A 303 -17.32 -20.78 -3.61
C PHE A 303 -18.39 -21.82 -3.94
N SER A 304 -19.63 -21.57 -3.50
CA SER A 304 -20.79 -22.38 -3.88
C SER A 304 -21.75 -21.61 -4.80
N PHE A 305 -21.57 -21.75 -6.11
CA PHE A 305 -22.37 -21.03 -7.10
C PHE A 305 -23.89 -21.26 -6.99
N GLU A 306 -24.31 -22.37 -6.39
CA GLU A 306 -25.72 -22.70 -6.12
C GLU A 306 -26.36 -21.75 -5.08
N HIS A 307 -25.57 -21.24 -4.13
CA HIS A 307 -26.03 -20.43 -3.01
C HIS A 307 -25.86 -18.92 -3.24
N VAL A 308 -25.53 -18.51 -4.47
CA VAL A 308 -25.29 -17.11 -4.80
C VAL A 308 -26.60 -16.37 -5.01
N HIS A 309 -26.81 -15.31 -4.23
CA HIS A 309 -27.95 -14.42 -4.39
C HIS A 309 -27.69 -13.36 -5.47
N TRP A 310 -27.96 -13.68 -6.73
CA TRP A 310 -27.72 -12.77 -7.87
C TRP A 310 -28.52 -11.46 -7.84
N SER A 311 -29.59 -11.39 -7.05
CA SER A 311 -30.44 -10.19 -6.92
C SER A 311 -29.71 -8.99 -6.32
N VAL A 312 -28.63 -9.21 -5.55
CA VAL A 312 -27.85 -8.13 -4.93
C VAL A 312 -26.73 -7.60 -5.82
N LEU A 313 -26.36 -8.29 -6.91
CA LEU A 313 -25.29 -7.86 -7.81
C LEU A 313 -25.55 -6.48 -8.44
N PRO A 314 -26.75 -6.21 -9.00
CA PRO A 314 -27.02 -4.94 -9.68
C PRO A 314 -26.87 -3.70 -8.78
N SER A 315 -27.13 -3.82 -7.47
CA SER A 315 -26.99 -2.69 -6.55
C SER A 315 -25.54 -2.29 -6.28
N GLN A 316 -24.57 -3.17 -6.60
CA GLN A 316 -23.15 -2.90 -6.43
C GLN A 316 -22.52 -2.17 -7.62
N PHE A 317 -23.25 -2.01 -8.73
CA PHE A 317 -22.72 -1.46 -9.97
C PHE A 317 -22.15 -0.04 -9.81
N THR A 318 -22.82 0.82 -9.04
CA THR A 318 -22.33 2.19 -8.78
C THR A 318 -21.01 2.19 -8.03
N THR A 319 -20.89 1.34 -7.00
CA THR A 319 -19.65 1.18 -6.22
C THR A 319 -18.53 0.62 -7.10
N TRP A 320 -18.84 -0.32 -7.99
CA TRP A 320 -17.90 -0.88 -8.96
C TRP A 320 -17.37 0.15 -9.96
N ILE A 321 -18.22 1.07 -10.47
CA ILE A 321 -17.76 2.17 -11.33
C ILE A 321 -16.75 3.04 -10.59
N GLY A 322 -17.07 3.43 -9.35
CA GLY A 322 -16.19 4.23 -8.50
C GLY A 322 -14.85 3.53 -8.27
N MET A 323 -14.89 2.24 -7.93
CA MET A 323 -13.71 1.39 -7.76
C MET A 323 -12.85 1.38 -9.02
N THR A 324 -13.45 1.12 -10.18
CA THR A 324 -12.74 1.01 -11.45
C THR A 324 -12.01 2.31 -11.80
N PHE A 325 -12.65 3.46 -11.60
CA PHE A 325 -12.03 4.76 -11.85
C PHE A 325 -10.87 5.02 -10.87
N VAL A 326 -11.08 4.79 -9.58
CA VAL A 326 -10.08 5.01 -8.54
C VAL A 326 -8.87 4.10 -8.71
N VAL A 327 -9.08 2.82 -8.97
CA VAL A 327 -8.01 1.83 -9.16
C VAL A 327 -7.23 2.11 -10.45
N ALA A 328 -7.91 2.47 -11.56
CA ALA A 328 -7.24 2.88 -12.79
C ALA A 328 -6.34 4.10 -12.58
N PHE A 329 -6.85 5.06 -11.81
CA PHE A 329 -6.13 6.27 -11.46
C PHE A 329 -4.91 5.98 -10.57
N SER A 330 -5.11 5.24 -9.47
CA SER A 330 -4.04 4.85 -8.54
C SER A 330 -2.94 4.09 -9.26
N SER A 331 -3.30 3.09 -10.08
CA SER A 331 -2.33 2.30 -10.85
C SER A 331 -1.49 3.16 -11.78
N SER A 332 -2.09 4.18 -12.37
CA SER A 332 -1.37 5.09 -13.26
C SER A 332 -0.44 6.03 -12.50
N LEU A 333 -0.82 6.48 -11.29
CA LEU A 333 0.06 7.23 -10.40
C LEU A 333 1.23 6.38 -9.90
N ASP A 334 0.99 5.12 -9.56
CA ASP A 334 2.04 4.19 -9.12
C ASP A 334 3.09 4.01 -10.22
N VAL A 335 2.66 3.79 -11.47
CA VAL A 335 3.57 3.69 -12.61
C VAL A 335 4.33 5.01 -12.86
N ALA A 336 3.65 6.16 -12.76
CA ALA A 336 4.29 7.47 -12.93
C ALA A 336 5.31 7.77 -11.82
N ALA A 337 5.04 7.36 -10.58
CA ALA A 337 5.97 7.48 -9.47
C ALA A 337 7.23 6.61 -9.71
N ILE A 338 7.05 5.36 -10.16
CA ILE A 338 8.17 4.48 -10.52
C ILE A 338 8.98 5.07 -11.68
N GLU A 339 8.33 5.62 -12.71
CA GLU A 339 9.00 6.30 -13.83
C GLU A 339 9.84 7.50 -13.33
N MET A 340 9.29 8.30 -12.42
CA MET A 340 9.97 9.45 -11.82
C MET A 340 11.19 9.04 -10.99
N ASP A 341 11.07 7.99 -10.16
CA ASP A 341 12.16 7.50 -9.32
C ASP A 341 13.25 6.79 -10.13
N MET A 342 12.88 6.05 -11.18
CA MET A 342 13.84 5.38 -12.07
C MET A 342 14.54 6.38 -13.00
N GLY A 343 13.93 7.53 -13.30
CA GLY A 343 14.44 8.53 -14.23
C GLY A 343 14.44 8.06 -15.69
N ALA A 344 13.61 7.07 -16.04
CA ALA A 344 13.48 6.53 -17.39
C ALA A 344 12.01 6.29 -17.74
N GLN A 345 11.64 6.61 -18.99
CA GLN A 345 10.25 6.53 -19.45
C GLN A 345 9.72 5.09 -19.43
N LEU A 346 8.52 4.91 -18.90
CA LEU A 346 7.80 3.64 -18.90
C LEU A 346 6.63 3.70 -19.89
N ASP A 347 6.34 2.57 -20.54
CA ASP A 347 5.08 2.44 -21.27
C ASP A 347 3.96 2.20 -20.27
N ILE A 348 3.35 3.29 -19.80
CA ILE A 348 2.24 3.27 -18.84
C ILE A 348 1.09 2.37 -19.34
N ASN A 349 0.84 2.33 -20.65
CA ASN A 349 -0.23 1.49 -21.19
C ASN A 349 0.11 0.00 -21.11
N HIS A 350 1.39 -0.36 -21.23
CA HIS A 350 1.86 -1.73 -21.02
C HIS A 350 1.70 -2.17 -19.57
N GLU A 351 2.19 -1.35 -18.63
CA GLU A 351 2.08 -1.65 -17.20
C GLU A 351 0.62 -1.66 -16.74
N LEU A 352 -0.24 -0.77 -17.24
CA LEU A 352 -1.67 -0.78 -16.90
C LEU A 352 -2.38 -2.04 -17.41
N LYS A 353 -2.00 -2.58 -18.58
CA LYS A 353 -2.50 -3.89 -19.02
C LYS A 353 -1.99 -5.00 -18.11
N CYS A 354 -0.75 -4.94 -17.63
CA CYS A 354 -0.21 -5.91 -16.67
C CYS A 354 -1.04 -5.92 -15.38
N VAL A 355 -1.32 -4.73 -14.82
CA VAL A 355 -2.23 -4.57 -13.68
C VAL A 355 -3.61 -5.17 -13.99
N GLY A 356 -4.18 -4.85 -15.15
CA GLY A 356 -5.50 -5.35 -15.55
C GLY A 356 -5.57 -6.87 -15.69
N TRP A 357 -4.58 -7.50 -16.32
CA TRP A 357 -4.49 -8.96 -16.40
C TRP A 357 -4.27 -9.61 -15.04
N SER A 358 -3.49 -8.98 -14.16
CA SER A 358 -3.30 -9.48 -12.81
C SER A 358 -4.61 -9.52 -12.01
N ASN A 359 -5.44 -8.48 -12.11
CA ASN A 359 -6.77 -8.42 -11.49
C ASN A 359 -7.78 -9.38 -12.14
N PHE A 360 -7.65 -9.67 -13.44
CA PHE A 360 -8.55 -10.61 -14.11
C PHE A 360 -8.31 -12.07 -13.67
N VAL A 361 -7.07 -12.43 -13.39
CA VAL A 361 -6.68 -13.81 -13.06
C VAL A 361 -6.73 -14.08 -11.55
N SER A 362 -6.48 -13.06 -10.73
CA SER A 362 -6.50 -13.13 -9.26
C SER A 362 -7.90 -13.33 -8.71
#